data_AF-A0A0S7XD23-F1
#
_entry.id   AF-A0A0S7XD23-F1
#
_cell.length_a   1.000
_cell.length_b   1.000
_cell.length_c   1.000
_cell.angle_alpha   90.00
_cell.angle_beta   90.00
_cell.angle_gamma   90.00
#
_symmetry.space_group_name_H-M   'P 1'
#
loop_
_entity.id
_entity.type
_entity.pdbx_description
1 polymer ?
#
loop_
_entity_poly.entity_id
_entity_poly.type
_entity_poly.pdbx_seq_one_letter_code
_entity_poly.pdbx_strand_id
1 'polypeptide(L)'
;MAKVLSNYEEILHFQYEPLRAKKRAQLRVAVVYPSSYSVGMDNLGFQGVLRLFASRPSVHCERAFYEKDSVGVSFESGLTLRAFDIVAFSVSFENDYLNVLRILKASAIEPLASKRRDDSPLLLVGGAAVTINPEPITPFVDAVFLGEADEAVEEILDSCFELGDRQRASLLASLALIEGMYVPSMHSPYLSGGKDVKGVVQRRFLPELSTHFCSTAISSRGSHLRGMFLMEVGRGCSRKCRFCAATAVYAPLRFVPSRSLLARLERDGPSVKTVGLVGACVSEHPELSVLARELVARGMRVSLSSLRADVGAAEILELIARSGTRTVTIAPEAGTSWLRRMINKELEYSSLMETVRAVSDSGLASLRLYFLIGLPGERQADVSAIPSLVASVCSEFRGGQKARFVTVSISPFVPKAWTPFQWCPMDERRSLQEKMRHLARELSRLKGVRFRPQGLRSSILQGALSRGSWRTGLAIRGMVFEGLSARKAWQEAGLHFESEVFAAKDPQAPLPWDHLGIAATRGKLREEFEKTFKEEKASPRDT
;
A
#
# COMPACT_ATOMS: atom_id res chain seq x y z
N MET A 1 -1.17 -18.69 -27.07
CA MET A 1 -1.03 -19.26 -25.70
C MET A 1 0.36 -19.86 -25.42
N ALA A 2 1.12 -20.37 -26.40
CA ALA A 2 2.46 -20.95 -26.18
C ALA A 2 3.65 -19.95 -26.04
N LYS A 3 3.47 -18.66 -26.35
CA LYS A 3 4.58 -17.67 -26.35
C LYS A 3 4.86 -17.02 -24.99
N VAL A 4 3.96 -17.17 -24.01
CA VAL A 4 4.14 -16.64 -22.64
C VAL A 4 4.90 -17.65 -21.76
N LEU A 5 4.91 -18.93 -22.15
CA LEU A 5 5.30 -20.06 -21.29
C LEU A 5 6.79 -20.47 -21.36
N SER A 6 7.60 -19.98 -22.31
CA SER A 6 8.96 -20.52 -22.53
C SER A 6 10.09 -19.88 -21.72
N ASN A 7 9.84 -18.81 -20.95
CA ASN A 7 10.92 -17.99 -20.34
C ASN A 7 10.81 -17.80 -18.81
N TYR A 8 10.00 -18.59 -18.09
CA TYR A 8 9.79 -18.34 -16.65
C TYR A 8 11.04 -18.54 -15.80
N GLU A 9 11.81 -19.60 -16.05
CA GLU A 9 13.10 -19.81 -15.36
C GLU A 9 14.15 -18.78 -15.81
N GLU A 10 14.08 -18.29 -17.06
CA GLU A 10 15.05 -17.33 -17.60
C GLU A 10 14.97 -15.92 -16.97
N ILE A 11 13.80 -15.58 -16.40
CA ILE A 11 13.57 -14.30 -15.74
C ILE A 11 13.84 -14.39 -14.23
N LEU A 12 13.81 -15.59 -13.64
CA LEU A 12 14.07 -15.80 -12.22
C LEU A 12 15.57 -15.74 -11.92
N HIS A 13 15.95 -14.84 -11.02
CA HIS A 13 17.30 -14.79 -10.45
C HIS A 13 17.39 -15.59 -9.14
N PHE A 14 16.29 -15.65 -8.39
CA PHE A 14 16.16 -16.40 -7.15
C PHE A 14 14.70 -16.77 -6.92
N GLN A 15 14.45 -17.98 -6.40
CA GLN A 15 13.14 -18.44 -5.98
C GLN A 15 13.25 -19.23 -4.67
N TYR A 16 12.40 -18.89 -3.72
CA TYR A 16 12.22 -19.62 -2.47
C TYR A 16 11.75 -21.06 -2.74
N GLU A 17 12.52 -22.06 -2.25
CA GLU A 17 12.35 -23.49 -2.53
C GLU A 17 10.90 -24.02 -2.39
N PRO A 18 10.14 -23.70 -1.33
CA PRO A 18 8.74 -24.14 -1.17
C PRO A 18 7.75 -23.69 -2.26
N LEU A 19 8.13 -22.78 -3.16
CA LEU A 19 7.32 -22.38 -4.32
C LEU A 19 7.40 -23.37 -5.49
N ARG A 20 8.21 -24.42 -5.40
CA ARG A 20 8.24 -25.48 -6.41
C ARG A 20 6.99 -26.35 -6.34
N ALA A 21 6.64 -26.93 -7.49
CA ALA A 21 5.48 -27.82 -7.60
C ALA A 21 5.56 -29.00 -6.62
N LYS A 22 4.46 -29.24 -5.90
CA LYS A 22 4.39 -30.28 -4.86
C LYS A 22 3.56 -31.47 -5.33
N LYS A 23 4.15 -32.66 -5.31
CA LYS A 23 3.51 -33.92 -5.77
C LYS A 23 2.35 -34.41 -4.88
N ARG A 24 2.22 -33.90 -3.65
CA ARG A 24 1.22 -34.34 -2.65
C ARG A 24 0.34 -33.18 -2.14
N ALA A 25 0.17 -32.14 -2.95
CA ALA A 25 -0.70 -31.04 -2.57
C ALA A 25 -2.17 -31.49 -2.55
N GLN A 26 -2.86 -31.08 -1.49
CA GLN A 26 -4.28 -31.32 -1.26
C GLN A 26 -5.14 -30.10 -1.62
N LEU A 27 -4.56 -28.89 -1.55
CA LEU A 27 -5.18 -27.65 -2.00
C LEU A 27 -4.32 -26.94 -3.04
N ARG A 28 -4.98 -26.35 -4.04
CA ARG A 28 -4.43 -25.44 -5.03
C ARG A 28 -4.84 -24.02 -4.71
N VAL A 29 -3.86 -23.17 -4.46
CA VAL A 29 -4.05 -21.76 -4.12
C VAL A 29 -3.45 -20.89 -5.22
N ALA A 30 -4.23 -19.95 -5.76
CA ALA A 30 -3.73 -18.87 -6.58
C ALA A 30 -3.61 -17.60 -5.74
N VAL A 31 -2.39 -17.12 -5.50
CA VAL A 31 -2.14 -15.83 -4.84
C VAL A 31 -2.02 -14.75 -5.92
N VAL A 32 -2.93 -13.80 -5.89
CA VAL A 32 -3.14 -12.84 -6.98
C VAL A 32 -2.72 -11.44 -6.56
N TYR A 33 -1.83 -10.83 -7.33
CA TYR A 33 -1.59 -9.39 -7.25
C TYR A 33 -2.37 -8.70 -8.39
N PRO A 34 -3.43 -7.93 -8.11
CA PRO A 34 -4.31 -7.37 -9.14
C PRO A 34 -3.71 -6.16 -9.89
N SER A 35 -2.44 -6.25 -10.25
CA SER A 35 -1.70 -5.25 -11.03
C SER A 35 -0.62 -5.96 -11.87
N SER A 36 0.31 -5.20 -12.47
CA SER A 36 1.37 -5.78 -13.30
C SER A 36 2.30 -6.69 -12.49
N TYR A 37 2.94 -7.63 -13.21
CA TYR A 37 3.94 -8.53 -12.63
C TYR A 37 5.09 -7.76 -11.95
N SER A 38 5.60 -6.72 -12.61
CA SER A 38 6.74 -5.94 -12.12
C SER A 38 6.47 -5.33 -10.74
N VAL A 39 5.28 -4.77 -10.54
CA VAL A 39 4.88 -4.17 -9.26
C VAL A 39 4.63 -5.24 -8.20
N GLY A 40 4.01 -6.37 -8.57
CA GLY A 40 3.78 -7.48 -7.63
C GLY A 40 5.08 -8.09 -7.11
N MET A 41 6.09 -8.22 -7.97
CA MET A 41 7.42 -8.69 -7.57
C MET A 41 8.22 -7.67 -6.76
N ASP A 42 7.84 -6.39 -6.76
CA ASP A 42 8.45 -5.38 -5.88
C ASP A 42 7.70 -5.24 -4.54
N ASN A 43 6.59 -5.94 -4.35
CA ASN A 43 5.73 -5.82 -3.19
C ASN A 43 6.01 -6.91 -2.14
N LEU A 44 6.65 -6.53 -1.03
CA LEU A 44 6.97 -7.43 0.07
C LEU A 44 5.74 -8.06 0.74
N GLY A 45 4.61 -7.35 0.81
CA GLY A 45 3.37 -7.89 1.37
C GLY A 45 2.82 -9.04 0.53
N PHE A 46 2.77 -8.87 -0.80
CA PHE A 46 2.40 -9.92 -1.73
C PHE A 46 3.36 -11.12 -1.66
N GLN A 47 4.67 -10.86 -1.70
CA GLN A 47 5.67 -11.93 -1.59
C GLN A 47 5.61 -12.66 -0.24
N GLY A 48 5.29 -11.93 0.84
CA GLY A 48 5.07 -12.48 2.17
C GLY A 48 3.89 -13.44 2.21
N VAL A 49 2.72 -13.01 1.76
CA VAL A 49 1.52 -13.86 1.68
C VAL A 49 1.76 -15.08 0.80
N LEU A 50 2.41 -14.89 -0.35
CA LEU A 50 2.80 -15.99 -1.23
C LEU A 50 3.68 -17.00 -0.49
N ARG A 51 4.67 -16.52 0.29
CA ARG A 51 5.56 -17.37 1.09
C ARG A 51 4.79 -18.13 2.18
N LEU A 52 3.81 -17.51 2.82
CA LEU A 52 3.00 -18.16 3.87
C LEU A 52 2.25 -19.37 3.28
N PHE A 53 1.45 -19.16 2.24
CA PHE A 53 0.73 -20.27 1.57
C PHE A 53 1.69 -21.33 1.02
N ALA A 54 2.76 -20.91 0.36
CA ALA A 54 3.72 -21.84 -0.23
C ALA A 54 4.54 -22.61 0.81
N SER A 55 4.64 -22.16 2.06
CA SER A 55 5.40 -22.88 3.09
C SER A 55 4.64 -24.11 3.61
N ARG A 56 3.30 -24.16 3.49
CA ARG A 56 2.51 -25.33 3.89
C ARG A 56 2.75 -26.51 2.93
N PRO A 57 3.25 -27.68 3.38
CA PRO A 57 3.56 -28.80 2.48
C PRO A 57 2.36 -29.35 1.69
N SER A 58 1.15 -29.26 2.25
CA SER A 58 -0.11 -29.71 1.63
C SER A 58 -0.71 -28.72 0.62
N VAL A 59 -0.06 -27.57 0.37
CA VAL A 59 -0.57 -26.53 -0.54
C VAL A 59 0.34 -26.38 -1.75
N HIS A 60 -0.24 -26.46 -2.94
CA HIS A 60 0.40 -26.02 -4.19
C HIS A 60 -0.02 -24.59 -4.48
N CYS A 61 0.94 -23.68 -4.53
CA CYS A 61 0.69 -22.26 -4.66
C CYS A 61 1.19 -21.74 -6.01
N GLU A 62 0.34 -21.04 -6.74
CA GLU A 62 0.68 -20.35 -7.97
C GLU A 62 0.38 -18.85 -7.86
N ARG A 63 1.01 -18.04 -8.68
CA ARG A 63 0.83 -16.59 -8.73
C ARG A 63 -0.13 -16.22 -9.85
N ALA A 64 -0.81 -15.09 -9.75
CA ALA A 64 -1.48 -14.48 -10.90
C ALA A 64 -1.43 -12.96 -10.84
N PHE A 65 -1.53 -12.32 -12.01
CA PHE A 65 -1.37 -10.88 -12.19
C PHE A 65 -2.40 -10.31 -13.15
N TYR A 66 -2.64 -9.00 -13.08
CA TYR A 66 -3.38 -8.28 -14.12
C TYR A 66 -2.40 -7.83 -15.21
N GLU A 67 -2.00 -8.78 -16.07
CA GLU A 67 -1.06 -8.56 -17.17
C GLU A 67 -1.76 -8.82 -18.51
N LYS A 68 -1.57 -7.94 -19.48
CA LYS A 68 -2.40 -7.86 -20.71
C LYS A 68 -2.61 -9.20 -21.42
N ASP A 69 -1.57 -10.03 -21.47
CA ASP A 69 -1.57 -11.28 -22.23
C ASP A 69 -1.87 -12.54 -21.38
N SER A 70 -2.12 -12.38 -20.08
CA SER A 70 -2.34 -13.49 -19.14
C SER A 70 -3.36 -13.18 -18.04
N VAL A 71 -4.34 -12.30 -18.30
CA VAL A 71 -5.39 -11.98 -17.32
C VAL A 71 -6.28 -13.21 -17.09
N GLY A 72 -6.49 -13.56 -15.81
CA GLY A 72 -7.42 -14.63 -15.41
C GLY A 72 -6.84 -16.05 -15.47
N VAL A 73 -5.54 -16.16 -15.66
CA VAL A 73 -4.80 -17.43 -15.56
C VAL A 73 -3.64 -17.30 -14.57
N SER A 74 -3.20 -18.43 -14.01
CA SER A 74 -2.01 -18.48 -13.19
C SER A 74 -0.73 -18.30 -14.02
N PHE A 75 0.31 -17.81 -13.37
CA PHE A 75 1.58 -17.45 -13.97
C PHE A 75 2.42 -18.70 -14.28
N GLU A 76 2.41 -19.71 -13.40
CA GLU A 76 3.23 -20.90 -13.54
C GLU A 76 2.67 -21.89 -14.57
N SER A 77 1.40 -22.26 -14.45
CA SER A 77 0.80 -23.31 -15.29
C SER A 77 -0.10 -22.79 -16.40
N GLY A 78 -0.50 -21.52 -16.35
CA GLY A 78 -1.49 -20.96 -17.28
C GLY A 78 -2.90 -21.50 -17.07
N LEU A 79 -3.18 -22.16 -15.93
CA LEU A 79 -4.51 -22.63 -15.59
C LEU A 79 -5.44 -21.46 -15.28
N THR A 80 -6.71 -21.59 -15.65
CA THR A 80 -7.71 -20.60 -15.29
C THR A 80 -7.88 -20.55 -13.77
N LEU A 81 -8.11 -19.35 -13.21
CA LEU A 81 -8.22 -19.22 -11.75
C LEU A 81 -9.44 -19.95 -11.17
N ARG A 82 -10.42 -20.30 -12.02
CA ARG A 82 -11.57 -21.14 -11.63
C ARG A 82 -11.17 -22.57 -11.28
N ALA A 83 -10.01 -23.05 -11.73
CA ALA A 83 -9.53 -24.41 -11.47
C ALA A 83 -8.76 -24.56 -10.13
N PHE A 84 -8.72 -23.50 -9.31
CA PHE A 84 -8.10 -23.49 -8.00
C PHE A 84 -9.16 -23.64 -6.91
N ASP A 85 -8.77 -24.14 -5.74
CA ASP A 85 -9.65 -24.25 -4.58
C ASP A 85 -9.79 -22.89 -3.88
N ILE A 86 -8.70 -22.11 -3.85
CA ILE A 86 -8.63 -20.78 -3.25
C ILE A 86 -8.01 -19.81 -4.24
N VAL A 87 -8.62 -18.63 -4.39
CA VAL A 87 -8.03 -17.48 -5.07
C VAL A 87 -7.90 -16.35 -4.04
N ALA A 88 -6.65 -16.07 -3.64
CA ALA A 88 -6.32 -15.12 -2.58
C ALA A 88 -5.73 -13.83 -3.18
N PHE A 89 -6.49 -12.74 -3.16
CA PHE A 89 -6.06 -11.44 -3.66
C PHE A 89 -5.31 -10.63 -2.58
N SER A 90 -4.13 -10.12 -2.93
CA SER A 90 -3.38 -9.16 -2.11
C SER A 90 -3.46 -7.77 -2.74
N VAL A 91 -4.39 -6.95 -2.25
CA VAL A 91 -4.73 -5.65 -2.83
C VAL A 91 -4.03 -4.51 -2.09
N SER A 92 -3.09 -3.85 -2.77
CA SER A 92 -2.30 -2.76 -2.17
C SER A 92 -2.88 -1.37 -2.40
N PHE A 93 -3.63 -1.17 -3.50
CA PHE A 93 -4.21 0.12 -3.86
C PHE A 93 -5.69 -0.02 -4.22
N GLU A 94 -6.50 0.97 -3.87
CA GLU A 94 -7.96 0.91 -4.07
C GLU A 94 -8.34 0.85 -5.55
N ASN A 95 -7.54 1.49 -6.43
CA ASN A 95 -7.76 1.44 -7.87
C ASN A 95 -7.69 0.02 -8.44
N ASP A 96 -7.01 -0.91 -7.75
CA ASP A 96 -6.91 -2.30 -8.18
C ASP A 96 -8.20 -3.10 -7.92
N TYR A 97 -9.20 -2.55 -7.22
CA TYR A 97 -10.53 -3.17 -7.12
C TYR A 97 -11.16 -3.41 -8.50
N LEU A 98 -10.93 -2.50 -9.45
CA LEU A 98 -11.37 -2.69 -10.84
C LEU A 98 -10.67 -3.89 -11.48
N ASN A 99 -9.38 -4.09 -11.18
CA ASN A 99 -8.59 -5.18 -11.74
C ASN A 99 -8.99 -6.53 -11.13
N VAL A 100 -9.35 -6.58 -9.84
CA VAL A 100 -9.94 -7.78 -9.22
C VAL A 100 -11.15 -8.24 -10.03
N LEU A 101 -12.13 -7.36 -10.29
CA LEU A 101 -13.32 -7.74 -11.06
C LEU A 101 -13.01 -8.12 -12.51
N ARG A 102 -12.03 -7.48 -13.15
CA ARG A 102 -11.58 -7.86 -14.50
C ARG A 102 -10.94 -9.25 -14.51
N ILE A 103 -10.16 -9.59 -13.49
CA ILE A 103 -9.58 -10.93 -13.31
C ILE A 103 -10.69 -11.96 -13.12
N LEU A 104 -11.70 -11.68 -12.28
CA LEU A 104 -12.84 -12.59 -12.08
C LEU A 104 -13.60 -12.82 -13.39
N LYS A 105 -13.86 -11.74 -14.14
CA LYS A 105 -14.50 -11.80 -15.47
C LYS A 105 -13.70 -12.68 -16.44
N ALA A 106 -12.39 -12.47 -16.54
CA ALA A 106 -11.51 -13.25 -17.42
C ALA A 106 -11.38 -14.71 -16.98
N SER A 107 -11.49 -14.99 -15.68
CA SER A 107 -11.41 -16.34 -15.11
C SER A 107 -12.74 -17.10 -15.17
N ALA A 108 -13.82 -16.48 -15.69
CA ALA A 108 -15.18 -17.01 -15.66
C ALA A 108 -15.66 -17.40 -14.23
N ILE A 109 -15.25 -16.62 -13.23
CA ILE A 109 -15.72 -16.73 -11.85
C ILE A 109 -16.89 -15.74 -11.67
N GLU A 110 -18.01 -16.20 -11.13
CA GLU A 110 -19.16 -15.33 -10.84
C GLU A 110 -18.71 -14.23 -9.85
N PRO A 111 -18.78 -12.94 -10.24
CA PRO A 111 -18.25 -11.87 -9.43
C PRO A 111 -19.02 -11.69 -8.14
N LEU A 112 -20.36 -11.80 -8.14
CA LEU A 112 -21.16 -11.56 -6.94
C LEU A 112 -21.10 -12.77 -6.02
N ALA A 113 -20.64 -12.55 -4.78
CA ALA A 113 -20.55 -13.62 -3.77
C ALA A 113 -21.91 -14.30 -3.55
N SER A 114 -22.99 -13.53 -3.54
CA SER A 114 -24.37 -14.03 -3.39
C SER A 114 -24.87 -14.91 -4.55
N LYS A 115 -24.18 -14.91 -5.70
CA LYS A 115 -24.51 -15.73 -6.87
C LYS A 115 -23.51 -16.86 -7.12
N ARG A 116 -22.44 -16.94 -6.34
CA ARG A 116 -21.44 -18.03 -6.47
C ARG A 116 -22.03 -19.34 -5.99
N ARG A 117 -21.84 -20.38 -6.80
CA ARG A 117 -22.19 -21.78 -6.48
C ARG A 117 -21.13 -22.40 -5.59
N ASP A 118 -21.49 -23.40 -4.78
CA ASP A 118 -20.59 -24.06 -3.83
C ASP A 118 -19.31 -24.63 -4.46
N ASP A 119 -19.35 -25.02 -5.73
CA ASP A 119 -18.19 -25.51 -6.51
C ASP A 119 -17.22 -24.43 -7.03
N SER A 120 -17.49 -23.14 -6.76
CA SER A 120 -16.58 -22.04 -7.11
C SER A 120 -15.35 -21.98 -6.17
N PRO A 121 -14.21 -21.41 -6.61
CA PRO A 121 -13.10 -21.14 -5.70
C PRO A 121 -13.52 -20.26 -4.53
N LEU A 122 -12.96 -20.51 -3.35
CA LEU A 122 -13.04 -19.59 -2.22
C LEU A 122 -12.25 -18.31 -2.56
N LEU A 123 -12.91 -17.16 -2.55
CA LEU A 123 -12.29 -15.87 -2.79
C LEU A 123 -11.91 -15.19 -1.48
N LEU A 124 -10.62 -15.17 -1.20
CA LEU A 124 -10.04 -14.44 -0.08
C LEU A 124 -9.44 -13.13 -0.58
N VAL A 125 -9.53 -12.08 0.23
CA VAL A 125 -8.86 -10.81 -0.07
C VAL A 125 -8.21 -10.23 1.17
N GLY A 126 -7.00 -9.71 1.03
CA GLY A 126 -6.30 -8.95 2.06
C GLY A 126 -5.46 -7.85 1.44
N GLY A 127 -4.59 -7.25 2.26
CA GLY A 127 -3.68 -6.18 1.86
C GLY A 127 -4.10 -4.80 2.36
N ALA A 128 -3.24 -3.81 2.11
CA ALA A 128 -3.32 -2.50 2.72
C ALA A 128 -4.62 -1.76 2.39
N ALA A 129 -5.02 -1.72 1.11
CA ALA A 129 -6.22 -1.01 0.67
C ALA A 129 -7.49 -1.55 1.34
N VAL A 130 -7.57 -2.88 1.44
CA VAL A 130 -8.72 -3.58 2.01
C VAL A 130 -8.74 -3.49 3.52
N THR A 131 -7.58 -3.49 4.18
CA THR A 131 -7.49 -3.22 5.63
C THR A 131 -7.92 -1.79 5.97
N ILE A 132 -7.63 -0.81 5.09
CA ILE A 132 -8.08 0.58 5.26
C ILE A 132 -9.61 0.64 5.12
N ASN A 133 -10.16 0.15 4.01
CA ASN A 133 -11.60 0.13 3.78
C ASN A 133 -11.97 -1.06 2.89
N PRO A 134 -12.56 -2.13 3.45
CA PRO A 134 -12.92 -3.32 2.68
C PRO A 134 -14.23 -3.15 1.94
N GLU A 135 -15.10 -2.23 2.36
CA GLU A 135 -16.49 -2.15 1.90
C GLU A 135 -16.68 -2.14 0.37
N PRO A 136 -15.86 -1.44 -0.44
CA PRO A 136 -16.02 -1.47 -1.89
C PRO A 136 -15.83 -2.85 -2.53
N ILE A 137 -15.10 -3.78 -1.91
CA ILE A 137 -14.83 -5.11 -2.47
C ILE A 137 -15.72 -6.21 -1.88
N THR A 138 -16.40 -5.96 -0.75
CA THR A 138 -17.20 -6.97 -0.02
C THR A 138 -18.32 -7.64 -0.83
N PRO A 139 -18.99 -7.01 -1.83
CA PRO A 139 -19.98 -7.73 -2.64
C PRO A 139 -19.41 -8.88 -3.47
N PHE A 140 -18.08 -8.93 -3.64
CA PHE A 140 -17.41 -9.80 -4.61
C PHE A 140 -16.55 -10.89 -3.99
N VAL A 141 -16.36 -10.90 -2.68
CA VAL A 141 -15.41 -11.80 -1.99
C VAL A 141 -16.11 -12.60 -0.91
N ASP A 142 -15.58 -13.77 -0.60
CA ASP A 142 -16.17 -14.65 0.42
C ASP A 142 -15.71 -14.25 1.82
N ALA A 143 -14.42 -13.91 1.95
CA ALA A 143 -13.87 -13.41 3.20
C ALA A 143 -12.74 -12.40 2.96
N VAL A 144 -12.66 -11.44 3.87
CA VAL A 144 -11.67 -10.37 3.89
C VAL A 144 -10.78 -10.55 5.11
N PHE A 145 -9.47 -10.59 4.93
CA PHE A 145 -8.54 -10.58 6.05
C PHE A 145 -8.05 -9.15 6.34
N LEU A 146 -8.29 -8.69 7.57
CA LEU A 146 -7.95 -7.35 8.06
C LEU A 146 -6.68 -7.40 8.89
N GLY A 147 -5.57 -6.89 8.35
CA GLY A 147 -4.30 -6.75 9.06
C GLY A 147 -3.17 -7.64 8.54
N GLU A 148 -2.43 -8.26 9.46
CA GLU A 148 -1.18 -8.99 9.19
C GLU A 148 -1.41 -10.50 9.21
N ALA A 149 -1.22 -11.15 8.05
CA ALA A 149 -1.66 -12.53 7.81
C ALA A 149 -0.67 -13.60 8.29
N ASP A 150 0.44 -13.20 8.90
CA ASP A 150 1.60 -14.05 9.23
C ASP A 150 1.22 -15.37 9.92
N GLU A 151 0.33 -15.32 10.91
CA GLU A 151 -0.17 -16.53 11.61
C GLU A 151 -1.52 -17.00 11.07
N ALA A 152 -2.34 -16.08 10.56
CA ALA A 152 -3.71 -16.39 10.16
C ALA A 152 -3.81 -17.30 8.95
N VAL A 153 -2.80 -17.32 8.06
CA VAL A 153 -2.82 -18.21 6.88
C VAL A 153 -2.86 -19.68 7.28
N GLU A 154 -2.17 -20.10 8.34
CA GLU A 154 -2.21 -21.49 8.80
C GLU A 154 -3.61 -21.84 9.33
N GLU A 155 -4.22 -20.98 10.15
CA GLU A 155 -5.59 -21.16 10.65
C GLU A 155 -6.63 -21.23 9.51
N ILE A 156 -6.50 -20.36 8.51
CA ILE A 156 -7.37 -20.36 7.32
C ILE A 156 -7.24 -21.69 6.57
N LEU A 157 -6.01 -22.18 6.37
CA LEU A 157 -5.77 -23.44 5.69
C LEU A 157 -6.31 -24.63 6.49
N ASP A 158 -6.14 -24.64 7.80
CA ASP A 158 -6.67 -25.68 8.68
C ASP A 158 -8.21 -25.71 8.62
N SER A 159 -8.90 -24.57 8.66
CA SER A 159 -10.35 -24.51 8.42
C SER A 159 -10.76 -25.11 7.06
N CYS A 160 -9.95 -24.91 6.01
CA CYS A 160 -10.24 -25.47 4.69
C CYS A 160 -10.04 -27.00 4.66
N PHE A 161 -9.02 -27.52 5.35
CA PHE A 161 -8.75 -28.96 5.41
C PHE A 161 -9.76 -29.72 6.27
N GLU A 162 -10.17 -29.16 7.40
CA GLU A 162 -11.10 -29.82 8.34
C GLU A 162 -12.50 -30.01 7.75
N LEU A 163 -12.95 -29.06 6.93
CA LEU A 163 -14.31 -29.04 6.42
C LEU A 163 -14.47 -29.70 5.04
N GLY A 164 -13.41 -29.78 4.22
CA GLY A 164 -13.43 -30.43 2.90
C GLY A 164 -14.56 -29.90 2.00
N ASP A 165 -15.20 -30.79 1.23
CA ASP A 165 -16.33 -30.48 0.32
C ASP A 165 -17.67 -30.18 1.05
N ARG A 166 -17.68 -29.94 2.37
CA ARG A 166 -18.91 -29.57 3.09
C ARG A 166 -19.37 -28.15 2.73
N GLN A 167 -20.69 -27.92 2.80
CA GLN A 167 -21.37 -26.68 2.39
C GLN A 167 -20.57 -25.42 2.74
N ARG A 168 -20.30 -24.57 1.73
CA ARG A 168 -19.52 -23.32 1.86
C ARG A 168 -19.93 -22.48 3.08
N ALA A 169 -21.21 -22.47 3.43
CA ALA A 169 -21.72 -21.78 4.61
C ALA A 169 -21.00 -22.18 5.91
N SER A 170 -20.69 -23.47 6.11
CA SER A 170 -19.94 -23.96 7.27
C SER A 170 -18.50 -23.50 7.25
N LEU A 171 -17.85 -23.50 6.08
CA LEU A 171 -16.50 -22.96 5.91
C LEU A 171 -16.45 -21.47 6.25
N LEU A 172 -17.38 -20.67 5.72
CA LEU A 172 -17.46 -19.24 6.03
C LEU A 172 -17.72 -19.00 7.52
N ALA A 173 -18.54 -19.84 8.16
CA ALA A 173 -18.79 -19.76 9.59
C ALA A 173 -17.54 -20.09 10.43
N SER A 174 -16.71 -21.05 9.99
CA SER A 174 -15.42 -21.38 10.62
C SER A 174 -14.40 -20.26 10.42
N LEU A 175 -14.26 -19.73 9.19
CA LEU A 175 -13.39 -18.61 8.89
C LEU A 175 -13.76 -17.36 9.71
N ALA A 176 -15.06 -17.10 9.92
CA ALA A 176 -15.54 -16.00 10.76
C ALA A 176 -15.12 -16.08 12.24
N LEU A 177 -14.58 -17.21 12.71
CA LEU A 177 -14.04 -17.36 14.07
C LEU A 177 -12.56 -16.92 14.15
N ILE A 178 -11.88 -16.79 13.01
CA ILE A 178 -10.47 -16.39 12.95
C ILE A 178 -10.39 -14.88 13.17
N GLU A 179 -9.53 -14.44 14.11
CA GLU A 179 -9.30 -13.02 14.35
C GLU A 179 -8.79 -12.32 13.07
N GLY A 180 -9.35 -11.15 12.75
CA GLY A 180 -9.08 -10.44 11.50
C GLY A 180 -9.96 -10.84 10.33
N MET A 181 -10.74 -11.92 10.44
CA MET A 181 -11.56 -12.38 9.32
C MET A 181 -12.93 -11.71 9.27
N TYR A 182 -13.09 -10.82 8.30
CA TYR A 182 -14.35 -10.18 7.96
C TYR A 182 -15.05 -10.96 6.84
N VAL A 183 -16.06 -11.75 7.21
CA VAL A 183 -16.95 -12.46 6.28
C VAL A 183 -18.18 -11.57 5.99
N PRO A 184 -18.33 -10.99 4.78
CA PRO A 184 -19.37 -10.00 4.51
C PRO A 184 -20.80 -10.48 4.78
N SER A 185 -21.10 -11.74 4.45
CA SER A 185 -22.43 -12.34 4.66
C SER A 185 -22.82 -12.52 6.13
N MET A 186 -21.86 -12.39 7.07
CA MET A 186 -22.07 -12.61 8.50
C MET A 186 -21.86 -11.35 9.35
N HIS A 187 -21.04 -10.41 8.89
CA HIS A 187 -20.62 -9.25 9.66
C HIS A 187 -21.10 -7.92 9.06
N SER A 188 -21.36 -7.87 7.74
CA SER A 188 -21.79 -6.63 7.10
C SER A 188 -23.27 -6.38 7.40
N PRO A 189 -23.65 -5.26 8.01
CA PRO A 189 -25.05 -4.95 8.29
C PRO A 189 -25.89 -4.76 7.02
N TYR A 190 -25.23 -4.55 5.87
CA TYR A 190 -25.89 -4.33 4.60
C TYR A 190 -25.96 -5.58 3.72
N LEU A 191 -24.97 -6.47 3.84
CA LEU A 191 -24.87 -7.68 3.00
C LEU A 191 -25.37 -8.95 3.71
N SER A 192 -25.68 -8.90 5.01
CA SER A 192 -26.29 -10.01 5.75
C SER A 192 -27.79 -10.23 5.43
N GLY A 193 -28.39 -9.40 4.57
CA GLY A 193 -29.82 -9.50 4.24
C GLY A 193 -30.75 -9.18 5.43
N GLY A 194 -30.29 -8.35 6.38
CA GLY A 194 -31.05 -7.99 7.57
C GLY A 194 -30.98 -9.00 8.71
N LYS A 195 -30.13 -10.03 8.59
CA LYS A 195 -29.83 -10.95 9.70
C LYS A 195 -28.94 -10.28 10.75
N ASP A 196 -29.05 -10.73 11.99
CA ASP A 196 -28.17 -10.32 13.08
C ASP A 196 -26.71 -10.53 12.69
N VAL A 197 -25.95 -9.43 12.70
CA VAL A 197 -24.52 -9.45 12.39
C VAL A 197 -23.70 -9.90 13.59
N LYS A 198 -22.66 -10.70 13.34
CA LYS A 198 -21.76 -11.17 14.40
C LYS A 198 -20.75 -10.08 14.77
N GLY A 199 -20.77 -9.60 16.00
CA GLY A 199 -19.64 -8.89 16.65
C GLY A 199 -18.98 -7.74 15.86
N VAL A 200 -17.86 -7.24 16.39
CA VAL A 200 -16.99 -6.28 15.69
C VAL A 200 -15.72 -7.02 15.30
N VAL A 201 -15.40 -7.06 14.01
CA VAL A 201 -14.17 -7.71 13.52
C VAL A 201 -12.98 -6.81 13.85
N GLN A 202 -12.08 -7.30 14.71
CA GLN A 202 -10.84 -6.61 15.04
C GLN A 202 -9.77 -6.90 13.99
N ARG A 203 -8.95 -5.90 13.66
CA ARG A 203 -7.74 -6.09 12.85
C ARG A 203 -6.75 -6.96 13.64
N ARG A 204 -6.24 -8.01 13.01
CA ARG A 204 -5.16 -8.82 13.56
C ARG A 204 -3.79 -8.22 13.25
N PHE A 205 -2.87 -8.25 14.21
CA PHE A 205 -1.48 -7.86 14.00
C PHE A 205 -0.54 -8.75 14.82
N LEU A 206 0.70 -8.90 14.36
CA LEU A 206 1.68 -9.74 15.05
C LEU A 206 2.46 -8.96 16.12
N PRO A 207 2.38 -9.28 17.42
CA PRO A 207 3.02 -8.46 18.46
C PRO A 207 4.53 -8.28 18.30
N GLU A 208 5.24 -9.29 17.77
CA GLU A 208 6.69 -9.31 17.62
C GLU A 208 7.12 -9.75 16.22
N LEU A 209 8.10 -9.06 15.62
CA LEU A 209 8.56 -9.32 14.25
C LEU A 209 9.90 -10.08 14.17
N SER A 210 10.33 -10.75 15.24
CA SER A 210 11.66 -11.38 15.30
C SER A 210 11.78 -12.63 14.43
N THR A 211 10.67 -13.35 14.22
CA THR A 211 10.61 -14.62 13.47
C THR A 211 9.81 -14.49 12.17
N HIS A 212 8.74 -13.70 12.17
CA HIS A 212 7.86 -13.49 11.02
C HIS A 212 7.97 -12.04 10.53
N PHE A 213 8.56 -11.90 9.36
CA PHE A 213 8.66 -10.64 8.63
C PHE A 213 8.88 -10.91 7.14
N CYS A 214 8.49 -9.94 6.33
CA CYS A 214 8.57 -10.06 4.89
C CYS A 214 9.99 -9.79 4.37
N SER A 215 10.45 -10.62 3.44
CA SER A 215 11.63 -10.34 2.63
C SER A 215 11.45 -10.98 1.25
N THR A 216 12.32 -10.62 0.31
CA THR A 216 12.29 -11.15 -1.05
C THR A 216 12.28 -12.69 -1.03
N ALA A 217 11.16 -13.27 -1.44
CA ALA A 217 10.99 -14.69 -1.74
C ALA A 217 11.29 -15.00 -3.22
N ILE A 218 11.11 -14.01 -4.10
CA ILE A 218 11.36 -14.14 -5.53
C ILE A 218 12.07 -12.88 -6.02
N SER A 219 13.21 -13.07 -6.69
CA SER A 219 13.89 -12.00 -7.43
C SER A 219 13.78 -12.28 -8.92
N SER A 220 13.29 -11.31 -9.68
CA SER A 220 13.06 -11.46 -11.11
C SER A 220 13.69 -10.31 -11.90
N ARG A 221 14.19 -10.59 -13.11
CA ARG A 221 14.76 -9.59 -14.02
C ARG A 221 13.71 -8.56 -14.50
N GLY A 222 12.43 -8.92 -14.41
CA GLY A 222 11.29 -8.09 -14.79
C GLY A 222 10.78 -7.13 -13.72
N SER A 223 11.33 -7.15 -12.50
CA SER A 223 10.97 -6.22 -11.41
C SER A 223 11.70 -4.87 -11.55
N HIS A 224 11.13 -3.79 -11.01
CA HIS A 224 11.79 -2.47 -11.03
C HIS A 224 12.95 -2.39 -10.03
N LEU A 225 12.90 -3.19 -8.95
CA LEU A 225 13.94 -3.31 -7.92
C LEU A 225 14.85 -4.53 -8.14
N ARG A 226 15.00 -4.97 -9.40
CA ARG A 226 15.82 -6.12 -9.78
C ARG A 226 17.21 -6.12 -9.14
N GLY A 227 17.65 -7.28 -8.67
CA GLY A 227 18.95 -7.47 -8.03
C GLY A 227 19.08 -6.92 -6.61
N MET A 228 17.99 -6.38 -6.04
CA MET A 228 17.90 -6.03 -4.63
C MET A 228 17.26 -7.16 -3.82
N PHE A 229 17.77 -7.40 -2.63
CA PHE A 229 17.10 -8.19 -1.59
C PHE A 229 16.37 -7.23 -0.66
N LEU A 230 15.05 -7.21 -0.75
CA LEU A 230 14.21 -6.35 0.08
C LEU A 230 13.93 -7.04 1.41
N MET A 231 14.04 -6.30 2.51
CA MET A 231 13.71 -6.76 3.85
C MET A 231 12.84 -5.74 4.56
N GLU A 232 11.73 -6.21 5.11
CA GLU A 232 10.91 -5.47 6.05
C GLU A 232 11.70 -5.28 7.35
N VAL A 233 11.93 -4.02 7.75
CA VAL A 233 12.65 -3.71 9.00
C VAL A 233 11.71 -3.34 10.14
N GLY A 234 10.43 -3.13 9.86
CA GLY A 234 9.44 -2.83 10.88
C GLY A 234 8.07 -2.50 10.30
N ARG A 235 7.05 -2.63 11.15
CA ARG A 235 5.64 -2.32 10.86
C ARG A 235 5.16 -1.21 11.78
N GLY A 236 4.31 -0.33 11.27
CA GLY A 236 3.79 0.81 12.01
C GLY A 236 4.64 2.08 11.87
N CYS A 237 4.15 3.16 12.47
CA CYS A 237 4.79 4.46 12.48
C CYS A 237 4.42 5.18 13.78
N SER A 238 5.39 5.76 14.47
CA SER A 238 5.17 6.52 15.72
C SER A 238 4.48 7.87 15.51
N ARG A 239 4.50 8.36 14.27
CA ARG A 239 3.99 9.67 13.88
C ARG A 239 2.48 9.67 13.80
N LYS A 240 1.90 10.87 13.85
CA LYS A 240 0.44 11.07 13.92
C LYS A 240 -0.06 12.00 12.82
N CYS A 241 0.54 11.91 11.63
CA CYS A 241 0.13 12.71 10.48
C CYS A 241 -1.35 12.49 10.17
N ARG A 242 -2.14 13.56 10.13
CA ARG A 242 -3.62 13.55 10.11
C ARG A 242 -4.24 12.97 8.83
N PHE A 243 -3.43 12.81 7.79
CA PHE A 243 -3.81 12.28 6.48
C PHE A 243 -3.39 10.82 6.26
N CYS A 244 -2.52 10.27 7.11
CA CYS A 244 -1.79 9.04 6.80
C CYS A 244 -2.45 7.81 7.43
N ALA A 245 -3.05 6.94 6.62
CA ALA A 245 -3.69 5.71 7.09
C ALA A 245 -2.69 4.70 7.69
N ALA A 246 -1.40 4.78 7.36
CA ALA A 246 -0.37 3.87 7.86
C ALA A 246 -0.24 3.90 9.39
N THR A 247 -0.55 5.03 10.03
CA THR A 247 -0.51 5.19 11.50
C THR A 247 -1.65 4.43 12.18
N ALA A 248 -2.73 4.14 11.44
CA ALA A 248 -3.87 3.37 11.89
C ALA A 248 -3.69 1.88 11.59
N VAL A 249 -3.52 1.53 10.30
CA VAL A 249 -3.60 0.14 9.85
C VAL A 249 -2.39 -0.73 10.21
N TYR A 250 -1.24 -0.11 10.49
CA TYR A 250 -0.01 -0.83 10.85
C TYR A 250 0.40 -0.65 12.32
N ALA A 251 -0.40 0.05 13.13
CA ALA A 251 -0.11 0.19 14.56
C ALA A 251 -0.13 -1.17 15.28
N PRO A 252 0.62 -1.34 16.38
CA PRO A 252 1.65 -0.44 16.91
C PRO A 252 2.96 -0.49 16.11
N LEU A 253 3.87 0.46 16.36
CA LEU A 253 5.22 0.45 15.80
C LEU A 253 6.04 -0.70 16.41
N ARG A 254 6.58 -1.56 15.55
CA ARG A 254 7.41 -2.73 15.88
C ARG A 254 8.57 -2.81 14.91
N PHE A 255 9.73 -3.26 15.37
CA PHE A 255 10.94 -3.40 14.57
C PHE A 255 11.41 -4.86 14.51
N VAL A 256 12.07 -5.22 13.41
CA VAL A 256 12.72 -6.52 13.24
C VAL A 256 14.16 -6.41 13.76
N PRO A 257 14.59 -7.20 14.75
CA PRO A 257 15.96 -7.13 15.24
C PRO A 257 16.99 -7.34 14.13
N SER A 258 18.12 -6.61 14.16
CA SER A 258 19.15 -6.69 13.12
C SER A 258 19.72 -8.10 12.98
N ARG A 259 19.82 -8.84 14.09
CA ARG A 259 20.23 -10.26 14.09
C ARG A 259 19.33 -11.12 13.21
N SER A 260 18.01 -10.89 13.25
CA SER A 260 17.03 -11.65 12.47
C SER A 260 17.13 -11.28 10.99
N LEU A 261 17.34 -10.00 10.68
CA LEU A 261 17.55 -9.51 9.32
C LEU A 261 18.82 -10.10 8.69
N LEU A 262 19.93 -10.10 9.42
CA LEU A 262 21.21 -10.64 8.96
C LEU A 262 21.15 -12.15 8.76
N ALA A 263 20.56 -12.89 9.71
CA ALA A 263 20.34 -14.33 9.57
C ALA A 263 19.44 -14.67 8.36
N ARG A 264 18.41 -13.86 8.11
CA ARG A 264 17.54 -14.00 6.94
C ARG A 264 18.29 -13.74 5.64
N LEU A 265 19.13 -12.72 5.60
CA LEU A 265 19.97 -12.38 4.46
C LEU A 265 20.98 -13.49 4.16
N GLU A 266 21.64 -14.03 5.18
CA GLU A 266 22.60 -15.14 5.03
C GLU A 266 21.94 -16.39 4.45
N ARG A 267 20.71 -16.69 4.88
CA ARG A 267 19.97 -17.87 4.41
C ARG A 267 19.37 -17.69 3.01
N ASP A 268 18.69 -16.57 2.76
CA ASP A 268 17.84 -16.39 1.58
C ASP A 268 18.46 -15.48 0.51
N GLY A 269 19.55 -14.76 0.81
CA GLY A 269 20.22 -13.86 -0.12
C GLY A 269 21.75 -13.85 -0.03
N PRO A 270 22.46 -14.98 0.15
CA PRO A 270 23.91 -14.97 0.40
C PRO A 270 24.75 -14.37 -0.74
N SER A 271 24.23 -14.34 -1.98
CA SER A 271 24.93 -13.81 -3.16
C SER A 271 24.51 -12.38 -3.56
N VAL A 272 23.61 -11.75 -2.81
CA VAL A 272 23.05 -10.45 -3.18
C VAL A 272 24.02 -9.31 -2.88
N LYS A 273 24.10 -8.34 -3.80
CA LYS A 273 25.00 -7.18 -3.68
C LYS A 273 24.30 -5.92 -3.19
N THR A 274 22.97 -5.93 -3.11
CA THR A 274 22.18 -4.75 -2.72
C THR A 274 21.03 -5.18 -1.85
N VAL A 275 20.90 -4.53 -0.70
CA VAL A 275 19.83 -4.73 0.27
C VAL A 275 18.95 -3.49 0.29
N GLY A 276 17.63 -3.69 0.17
CA GLY A 276 16.62 -2.65 0.34
C GLY A 276 15.94 -2.80 1.69
N LEU A 277 16.10 -1.82 2.58
CA LEU A 277 15.42 -1.78 3.87
C LEU A 277 14.09 -1.05 3.71
N VAL A 278 13.00 -1.76 4.01
CA VAL A 278 11.62 -1.32 3.73
C VAL A 278 10.84 -1.20 5.03
N GLY A 279 10.20 -0.05 5.23
CA GLY A 279 9.31 0.21 6.35
C GLY A 279 8.68 1.59 6.25
N ALA A 280 7.62 1.84 7.03
CA ALA A 280 6.97 3.15 7.09
C ALA A 280 7.81 4.20 7.85
N CYS A 281 8.68 3.75 8.75
CA CYS A 281 9.57 4.61 9.52
C CYS A 281 10.96 3.97 9.73
N VAL A 282 11.67 3.68 8.62
CA VAL A 282 12.98 3.00 8.66
C VAL A 282 14.00 3.76 9.51
N SER A 283 14.01 5.10 9.44
CA SER A 283 14.97 5.94 10.18
C SER A 283 14.82 5.88 11.69
N GLU A 284 13.68 5.43 12.22
CA GLU A 284 13.46 5.28 13.67
C GLU A 284 13.85 3.90 14.20
N HIS A 285 14.35 3.01 13.33
CA HIS A 285 14.79 1.69 13.76
C HIS A 285 16.01 1.82 14.69
N PRO A 286 15.93 1.32 15.94
CA PRO A 286 16.93 1.59 16.98
C PRO A 286 18.32 1.05 16.63
N GLU A 287 18.38 -0.02 15.83
CA GLU A 287 19.62 -0.65 15.41
C GLU A 287 20.00 -0.32 13.95
N LEU A 288 19.40 0.71 13.32
CA LEU A 288 19.62 1.00 11.89
C LEU A 288 21.09 1.22 11.56
N SER A 289 21.81 2.01 12.35
CA SER A 289 23.24 2.29 12.13
C SER A 289 24.09 1.02 12.28
N VAL A 290 23.72 0.13 13.20
CA VAL A 290 24.39 -1.17 13.40
C VAL A 290 24.21 -2.04 12.17
N LEU A 291 22.95 -2.22 11.72
CA LEU A 291 22.63 -2.98 10.52
C LEU A 291 23.33 -2.41 9.28
N ALA A 292 23.28 -1.10 9.08
CA ALA A 292 23.89 -0.44 7.92
C ALA A 292 25.41 -0.63 7.90
N ARG A 293 26.10 -0.48 9.05
CA ARG A 293 27.54 -0.74 9.16
C ARG A 293 27.90 -2.18 8.79
N GLU A 294 27.17 -3.15 9.33
CA GLU A 294 27.43 -4.56 9.08
C GLU A 294 27.25 -4.91 7.59
N LEU A 295 26.18 -4.42 6.96
CA LEU A 295 25.95 -4.62 5.53
C LEU A 295 27.05 -3.99 4.66
N VAL A 296 27.50 -2.77 5.01
CA VAL A 296 28.60 -2.09 4.30
C VAL A 296 29.93 -2.82 4.51
N ALA A 297 30.22 -3.31 5.72
CA ALA A 297 31.42 -4.09 6.01
C ALA A 297 31.47 -5.40 5.20
N ARG A 298 30.32 -6.00 4.90
CA ARG A 298 30.17 -7.14 3.98
C ARG A 298 30.24 -6.75 2.49
N GLY A 299 30.53 -5.48 2.17
CA GLY A 299 30.64 -4.97 0.80
C GLY A 299 29.31 -4.82 0.06
N MET A 300 28.19 -4.74 0.78
CA MET A 300 26.86 -4.62 0.18
C MET A 300 26.41 -3.16 0.02
N ARG A 301 25.63 -2.89 -1.04
CA ARG A 301 24.87 -1.63 -1.17
C ARG A 301 23.65 -1.64 -0.25
N VAL A 302 23.39 -0.51 0.42
CA VAL A 302 22.21 -0.34 1.28
C VAL A 302 21.31 0.76 0.71
N SER A 303 20.05 0.42 0.45
CA SER A 303 19.02 1.35 -0.02
C SER A 303 17.88 1.43 1.00
N LEU A 304 17.36 2.62 1.25
CA LEU A 304 16.18 2.83 2.11
C LEU A 304 14.96 3.21 1.26
N SER A 305 13.76 2.80 1.69
CA SER A 305 12.50 3.22 1.07
C SER A 305 12.28 4.74 1.17
N SER A 306 12.57 5.31 2.34
CA SER A 306 12.50 6.76 2.61
C SER A 306 13.32 7.12 3.83
N LEU A 307 13.86 8.34 3.85
CA LEU A 307 14.56 8.91 5.00
C LEU A 307 13.73 10.08 5.54
N ARG A 308 13.51 10.12 6.85
CA ARG A 308 13.01 11.33 7.52
C ARG A 308 14.18 12.27 7.76
N ALA A 309 13.94 13.57 7.60
CA ALA A 309 14.91 14.61 7.84
C ALA A 309 14.90 14.98 9.35
N ASP A 310 15.38 14.06 10.20
CA ASP A 310 15.48 14.22 11.65
C ASP A 310 16.90 13.91 12.17
N VAL A 311 17.08 14.05 13.49
CA VAL A 311 18.36 13.86 14.19
C VAL A 311 18.86 12.42 14.01
N GLY A 312 20.06 12.24 13.45
CA GLY A 312 20.66 10.94 13.14
C GLY A 312 20.79 10.61 11.65
N ALA A 313 20.18 11.42 10.78
CA ALA A 313 20.24 11.22 9.33
C ALA A 313 21.67 11.24 8.76
N ALA A 314 22.59 12.04 9.30
CA ALA A 314 23.93 12.24 8.75
C ALA A 314 24.79 10.96 8.70
N GLU A 315 24.86 10.21 9.81
CA GLU A 315 25.62 8.95 9.89
C GLU A 315 25.07 7.92 8.88
N ILE A 316 23.75 7.76 8.84
CA ILE A 316 23.08 6.84 7.94
C ILE A 316 23.31 7.24 6.47
N LEU A 317 23.26 8.54 6.16
CA LEU A 317 23.52 9.06 4.82
C LEU A 317 24.95 8.77 4.35
N GLU A 318 25.93 8.94 5.24
CA GLU A 318 27.33 8.60 4.94
C GLU A 318 27.47 7.10 4.62
N LEU A 319 26.88 6.23 5.44
CA LEU A 319 26.91 4.77 5.21
C LEU A 319 26.24 4.39 3.89
N ILE A 320 25.06 4.97 3.59
CA ILE A 320 24.33 4.74 2.34
C ILE A 320 25.16 5.18 1.13
N ALA A 321 25.77 6.35 1.19
CA ALA A 321 26.59 6.86 0.10
C ALA A 321 27.86 6.03 -0.10
N ARG A 322 28.57 5.67 0.99
CA ARG A 322 29.73 4.77 0.95
C ARG A 322 29.39 3.39 0.38
N SER A 323 28.18 2.91 0.65
CA SER A 323 27.70 1.65 0.09
C SER A 323 27.58 1.72 -1.45
N GLY A 324 27.39 2.92 -2.03
CA GLY A 324 27.25 3.14 -3.47
C GLY A 324 25.82 3.44 -3.92
N THR A 325 24.88 3.62 -2.99
CA THR A 325 23.52 4.07 -3.30
C THR A 325 23.55 5.48 -3.88
N ARG A 326 22.66 5.77 -4.84
CA ARG A 326 22.69 7.03 -5.62
C ARG A 326 21.49 7.95 -5.37
N THR A 327 20.48 7.47 -4.67
CA THR A 327 19.21 8.17 -4.50
C THR A 327 18.74 8.08 -3.07
N VAL A 328 18.30 9.21 -2.51
CA VAL A 328 17.57 9.28 -1.25
C VAL A 328 16.24 9.99 -1.46
N THR A 329 15.24 9.62 -0.67
CA THR A 329 13.91 10.21 -0.68
C THR A 329 13.66 10.95 0.62
N ILE A 330 13.18 12.18 0.54
CA ILE A 330 12.66 12.98 1.66
C ILE A 330 11.21 13.38 1.32
N ALA A 331 10.33 13.42 2.32
CA ALA A 331 8.91 13.77 2.11
C ALA A 331 8.52 15.00 2.96
N PRO A 332 8.68 16.23 2.43
CA PRO A 332 8.21 17.45 3.09
C PRO A 332 6.67 17.55 3.16
N GLU A 333 5.95 16.92 2.23
CA GLU A 333 4.48 16.93 2.05
C GLU A 333 3.85 18.27 1.66
N ALA A 334 4.32 19.39 2.21
CA ALA A 334 3.78 20.72 1.95
C ALA A 334 4.91 21.76 1.78
N GLY A 335 4.60 22.87 1.10
CA GLY A 335 5.54 23.96 0.84
C GLY A 335 5.84 24.80 2.09
N THR A 336 4.82 25.15 2.87
CA THR A 336 4.92 26.03 4.05
C THR A 336 5.02 25.25 5.35
N SER A 337 5.66 25.85 6.36
CA SER A 337 5.75 25.25 7.70
C SER A 337 4.39 25.24 8.38
N TRP A 338 3.58 26.28 8.15
CA TRP A 338 2.19 26.32 8.58
C TRP A 338 1.37 25.09 8.13
N LEU A 339 1.37 24.76 6.83
CA LEU A 339 0.59 23.62 6.32
C LEU A 339 1.15 22.28 6.84
N ARG A 340 2.48 22.17 6.97
CA ARG A 340 3.14 21.03 7.60
C ARG A 340 2.68 20.81 9.06
N ARG A 341 2.60 21.87 9.88
CA ARG A 341 2.06 21.80 11.25
C ARG A 341 0.59 21.37 11.24
N MET A 342 -0.22 21.97 10.38
CA MET A 342 -1.65 21.67 10.31
C MET A 342 -1.93 20.21 9.92
N ILE A 343 -1.10 19.56 9.11
CA ILE A 343 -1.25 18.13 8.82
C ILE A 343 -0.55 17.21 9.84
N ASN A 344 -0.05 17.78 10.94
CA ASN A 344 0.74 17.12 11.98
C ASN A 344 1.99 16.41 11.43
N LYS A 345 2.73 17.13 10.58
CA LYS A 345 4.01 16.73 9.98
C LYS A 345 5.07 17.75 10.37
N GLU A 346 5.61 17.64 11.57
CA GLU A 346 6.67 18.50 12.06
C GLU A 346 7.97 18.24 11.29
N LEU A 347 8.30 19.15 10.38
CA LEU A 347 9.59 19.22 9.70
C LEU A 347 9.95 20.70 9.53
N GLU A 348 10.97 21.13 10.26
CA GLU A 348 11.48 22.49 10.17
C GLU A 348 12.32 22.69 8.91
N TYR A 349 12.35 23.94 8.43
CA TYR A 349 13.13 24.31 7.26
C TYR A 349 14.64 24.08 7.47
N SER A 350 15.15 24.43 8.65
CA SER A 350 16.54 24.21 9.07
C SER A 350 16.91 22.73 8.99
N SER A 351 16.16 21.84 9.63
CA SER A 351 16.40 20.40 9.62
C SER A 351 16.34 19.79 8.21
N LEU A 352 15.42 20.29 7.36
CA LEU A 352 15.37 19.89 5.96
C LEU A 352 16.65 20.31 5.21
N MET A 353 17.10 21.55 5.35
CA MET A 353 18.29 22.04 4.67
C MET A 353 19.57 21.37 5.18
N GLU A 354 19.69 21.11 6.49
CA GLU A 354 20.78 20.33 7.08
C GLU A 354 20.84 18.92 6.49
N THR A 355 19.68 18.25 6.38
CA THR A 355 19.60 16.93 5.76
C THR A 355 20.00 17.00 4.29
N VAL A 356 19.53 18.01 3.54
CA VAL A 356 19.90 18.21 2.13
C VAL A 356 21.40 18.46 1.97
N ARG A 357 22.02 19.25 2.86
CA ARG A 357 23.46 19.48 2.88
C ARG A 357 24.23 18.17 3.11
N ALA A 358 23.81 17.37 4.09
CA ALA A 358 24.42 16.04 4.33
C ALA A 358 24.28 15.10 3.11
N VAL A 359 23.13 15.10 2.42
CA VAL A 359 22.93 14.39 1.15
C VAL A 359 23.84 14.97 0.04
N SER A 360 24.06 16.28 0.06
CA SER A 360 24.96 16.98 -0.86
C SER A 360 26.41 16.46 -0.72
N ASP A 361 26.91 16.56 0.51
CA ASP A 361 28.30 16.29 0.90
C ASP A 361 28.67 14.80 0.79
N SER A 362 27.70 13.91 1.01
CA SER A 362 27.87 12.47 0.81
C SER A 362 28.03 12.05 -0.67
N GLY A 363 27.83 12.96 -1.62
CA GLY A 363 28.08 12.69 -3.05
C GLY A 363 26.95 11.99 -3.80
N LEU A 364 25.75 11.88 -3.20
CA LEU A 364 24.59 11.25 -3.83
C LEU A 364 24.19 11.93 -5.16
N ALA A 365 23.90 11.13 -6.19
CA ALA A 365 23.59 11.67 -7.52
C ALA A 365 22.16 12.23 -7.63
N SER A 366 21.24 11.83 -6.76
CA SER A 366 19.87 12.32 -6.85
C SER A 366 19.13 12.35 -5.52
N LEU A 367 18.21 13.30 -5.41
CA LEU A 367 17.31 13.47 -4.28
C LEU A 367 15.86 13.42 -4.80
N ARG A 368 14.97 12.71 -4.10
CA ARG A 368 13.54 12.69 -4.41
C ARG A 368 12.75 13.40 -3.31
N LEU A 369 11.85 14.28 -3.71
CA LEU A 369 10.93 15.00 -2.84
C LEU A 369 9.49 14.59 -3.14
N TYR A 370 8.70 14.34 -2.10
CA TYR A 370 7.27 14.09 -2.18
C TYR A 370 6.47 15.25 -1.59
N PHE A 371 5.48 15.74 -2.34
CA PHE A 371 4.48 16.69 -1.84
C PHE A 371 3.06 16.25 -2.18
N LEU A 372 2.14 16.75 -1.37
CA LEU A 372 0.70 16.67 -1.57
C LEU A 372 0.17 18.03 -2.03
N ILE A 373 -0.94 18.01 -2.77
CA ILE A 373 -1.75 19.19 -3.09
C ILE A 373 -3.22 18.92 -2.81
N GLY A 374 -4.00 19.96 -2.54
CA GLY A 374 -5.40 19.83 -2.19
C GLY A 374 -5.62 19.32 -0.76
N LEU A 375 -4.65 19.55 0.13
CA LEU A 375 -4.83 19.30 1.56
C LEU A 375 -5.94 20.22 2.11
N PRO A 376 -6.66 19.80 3.18
CA PRO A 376 -7.59 20.70 3.89
C PRO A 376 -6.88 22.02 4.24
N GLY A 377 -7.57 23.17 4.23
CA GLY A 377 -6.98 24.47 4.60
C GLY A 377 -5.85 25.03 3.70
N GLU A 378 -5.42 24.31 2.65
CA GLU A 378 -4.38 24.72 1.71
C GLU A 378 -4.82 25.94 0.88
N ARG A 379 -3.99 26.99 0.86
CA ARG A 379 -4.19 28.17 0.02
C ARG A 379 -3.22 28.17 -1.16
N GLN A 380 -3.49 29.03 -2.14
CA GLN A 380 -2.61 29.19 -3.29
C GLN A 380 -1.17 29.55 -2.90
N ALA A 381 -0.97 30.33 -1.83
CA ALA A 381 0.36 30.65 -1.31
C ALA A 381 1.13 29.41 -0.86
N ASP A 382 0.45 28.41 -0.26
CA ASP A 382 1.07 27.16 0.17
C ASP A 382 1.58 26.33 -1.03
N VAL A 383 0.81 26.32 -2.12
CA VAL A 383 1.17 25.67 -3.38
C VAL A 383 2.32 26.42 -4.06
N SER A 384 2.25 27.75 -4.10
CA SER A 384 3.30 28.60 -4.68
C SER A 384 4.61 28.56 -3.89
N ALA A 385 4.59 28.15 -2.62
CA ALA A 385 5.80 27.95 -1.82
C ALA A 385 6.58 26.68 -2.20
N ILE A 386 5.94 25.70 -2.86
CA ILE A 386 6.61 24.44 -3.24
C ILE A 386 7.77 24.69 -4.22
N PRO A 387 7.62 25.43 -5.34
CA PRO A 387 8.74 25.74 -6.23
C PRO A 387 9.88 26.50 -5.53
N SER A 388 9.56 27.44 -4.64
CA SER A 388 10.56 28.19 -3.86
C SER A 388 11.37 27.27 -2.95
N LEU A 389 10.69 26.37 -2.23
CA LEU A 389 11.35 25.38 -1.39
C LEU A 389 12.23 24.43 -2.23
N VAL A 390 11.73 23.96 -3.39
CA VAL A 390 12.50 23.13 -4.31
C VAL A 390 13.73 23.87 -4.85
N ALA A 391 13.62 25.17 -5.12
CA ALA A 391 14.76 25.98 -5.56
C ALA A 391 15.85 26.05 -4.47
N SER A 392 15.47 26.29 -3.21
CA SER A 392 16.40 26.24 -2.07
C SER A 392 17.07 24.87 -1.94
N VAL A 393 16.29 23.78 -2.03
CA VAL A 393 16.83 22.41 -2.02
C VAL A 393 17.80 22.17 -3.17
N CYS A 394 17.47 22.62 -4.38
CA CYS A 394 18.35 22.47 -5.55
C CYS A 394 19.66 23.23 -5.37
N SER A 395 19.61 24.43 -4.80
CA SER A 395 20.81 25.23 -4.50
C SER A 395 21.73 24.48 -3.52
N GLU A 396 21.19 24.05 -2.38
CA GLU A 396 21.94 23.35 -1.33
C GLU A 396 22.47 21.98 -1.80
N PHE A 397 21.65 21.23 -2.55
CA PHE A 397 22.02 19.93 -3.14
C PHE A 397 22.98 20.04 -4.33
N ARG A 398 23.23 21.27 -4.84
CA ARG A 398 23.98 21.54 -6.08
C ARG A 398 23.36 20.83 -7.30
N GLY A 399 22.03 20.83 -7.37
CA GLY A 399 21.26 20.28 -8.49
C GLY A 399 21.68 20.90 -9.83
N GLY A 400 21.83 20.07 -10.86
CA GLY A 400 22.33 20.48 -12.18
C GLY A 400 23.86 20.48 -12.31
N GLN A 401 24.61 20.37 -11.21
CA GLN A 401 26.07 20.19 -11.27
C GLN A 401 26.43 18.71 -11.27
N LYS A 402 27.50 18.31 -11.98
CA LYS A 402 28.05 16.93 -11.97
C LYS A 402 26.96 15.85 -12.17
N ALA A 403 25.98 16.10 -13.04
CA ALA A 403 24.83 15.23 -13.31
C ALA A 403 23.89 14.96 -12.11
N ARG A 404 23.89 15.80 -11.07
CA ARG A 404 22.97 15.71 -9.92
C ARG A 404 21.59 16.25 -10.27
N PHE A 405 20.52 15.60 -9.81
CA PHE A 405 19.14 16.06 -10.04
C PHE A 405 18.20 15.84 -8.85
N VAL A 406 17.19 16.70 -8.74
CA VAL A 406 16.10 16.60 -7.77
C VAL A 406 14.84 16.12 -8.49
N THR A 407 14.24 15.01 -8.05
CA THR A 407 12.96 14.53 -8.57
C THR A 407 11.83 14.98 -7.65
N VAL A 408 10.89 15.76 -8.16
CA VAL A 408 9.73 16.24 -7.40
C VAL A 408 8.50 15.44 -7.82
N SER A 409 7.92 14.71 -6.88
CA SER A 409 6.69 13.93 -7.08
C SER A 409 5.53 14.61 -6.36
N ILE A 410 4.46 14.92 -7.10
CA ILE A 410 3.28 15.61 -6.59
C ILE A 410 2.07 14.70 -6.71
N SER A 411 1.35 14.50 -5.61
CA SER A 411 0.12 13.70 -5.56
C SER A 411 -1.04 14.51 -5.00
N PRO A 412 -2.24 14.47 -5.61
CA PRO A 412 -3.44 14.97 -4.96
C PRO A 412 -3.70 14.26 -3.63
N PHE A 413 -4.10 15.00 -2.60
CA PHE A 413 -4.55 14.42 -1.35
C PHE A 413 -5.81 13.58 -1.57
N VAL A 414 -5.80 12.36 -1.05
CA VAL A 414 -6.94 11.45 -1.06
C VAL A 414 -7.32 11.16 0.40
N PRO A 415 -8.50 11.59 0.86
CA PRO A 415 -9.01 11.23 2.19
C PRO A 415 -9.07 9.71 2.39
N LYS A 416 -8.59 9.22 3.54
CA LYS A 416 -8.53 7.80 3.87
C LYS A 416 -9.41 7.50 5.08
N ALA A 417 -9.98 6.30 5.15
CA ALA A 417 -10.59 5.80 6.36
C ALA A 417 -9.56 5.73 7.51
N TRP A 418 -10.03 5.83 8.75
CA TRP A 418 -9.21 5.75 9.96
C TRP A 418 -8.20 6.88 10.16
N THR A 419 -8.36 7.98 9.44
CA THR A 419 -7.55 9.19 9.63
C THR A 419 -8.42 10.34 10.10
N PRO A 420 -7.87 11.32 10.85
CA PRO A 420 -8.60 12.54 11.17
C PRO A 420 -9.23 13.20 9.93
N PHE A 421 -8.55 13.17 8.78
CA PHE A 421 -9.10 13.74 7.53
C PHE A 421 -10.10 12.86 6.77
N GLN A 422 -10.61 11.77 7.34
CA GLN A 422 -11.61 10.92 6.67
C GLN A 422 -12.91 11.68 6.32
N TRP A 423 -13.23 12.72 7.09
CA TRP A 423 -14.40 13.59 6.88
C TRP A 423 -14.18 14.73 5.89
N CYS A 424 -12.92 15.03 5.54
CA CYS A 424 -12.61 16.08 4.57
C CYS A 424 -13.00 15.64 3.15
N PRO A 425 -13.41 16.58 2.29
CA PRO A 425 -13.51 16.32 0.86
C PRO A 425 -12.12 16.21 0.23
N MET A 426 -12.06 15.59 -0.94
CA MET A 426 -10.96 15.83 -1.87
C MET A 426 -11.16 17.23 -2.50
N ASP A 427 -10.07 17.95 -2.78
CA ASP A 427 -10.16 19.24 -3.47
C ASP A 427 -10.77 19.11 -4.87
N GLU A 428 -11.42 20.17 -5.33
CA GLU A 428 -12.17 20.20 -6.57
C GLU A 428 -11.27 19.92 -7.78
N ARG A 429 -11.83 19.20 -8.77
CA ARG A 429 -11.07 18.80 -9.97
C ARG A 429 -10.40 20.00 -10.66
N ARG A 430 -11.12 21.12 -10.77
CA ARG A 430 -10.60 22.33 -11.42
C ARG A 430 -9.44 22.93 -10.64
N SER A 431 -9.57 23.05 -9.32
CA SER A 431 -8.53 23.55 -8.41
C SER A 431 -7.26 22.69 -8.51
N LEU A 432 -7.39 21.37 -8.39
CA LEU A 432 -6.26 20.44 -8.53
C LEU A 432 -5.57 20.57 -9.89
N GLN A 433 -6.33 20.69 -10.98
CA GLN A 433 -5.76 20.89 -12.32
C GLN A 433 -5.02 22.23 -12.45
N GLU A 434 -5.53 23.30 -11.85
CA GLU A 434 -4.87 24.60 -11.81
C GLU A 434 -3.55 24.54 -11.00
N LYS A 435 -3.57 23.93 -9.81
CA LYS A 435 -2.39 23.69 -8.97
C LYS A 435 -1.31 22.89 -9.69
N MET A 436 -1.69 21.78 -10.34
CA MET A 436 -0.73 20.96 -11.11
C MET A 436 -0.13 21.72 -12.30
N ARG A 437 -0.92 22.52 -13.03
CA ARG A 437 -0.42 23.36 -14.14
C ARG A 437 0.52 24.44 -13.65
N HIS A 438 0.21 25.06 -12.51
CA HIS A 438 1.08 26.04 -11.87
C HIS A 438 2.42 25.41 -11.49
N LEU A 439 2.42 24.29 -10.76
CA LEU A 439 3.64 23.58 -10.36
C LEU A 439 4.46 23.09 -11.54
N ALA A 440 3.82 22.55 -12.59
CA ALA A 440 4.52 22.12 -13.80
C ALA A 440 5.29 23.27 -14.45
N ARG A 441 4.65 24.46 -14.53
CA ARG A 441 5.26 25.66 -15.11
C ARG A 441 6.42 26.16 -14.27
N GLU A 442 6.22 26.35 -12.97
CA GLU A 442 7.26 26.92 -12.11
C GLU A 442 8.45 25.96 -11.93
N LEU A 443 8.20 24.66 -11.73
CA LEU A 443 9.27 23.67 -11.58
C LEU A 443 10.07 23.46 -12.87
N SER A 444 9.46 23.65 -14.05
CA SER A 444 10.16 23.54 -15.34
C SER A 444 11.25 24.60 -15.55
N ARG A 445 11.16 25.73 -14.83
CA ARG A 445 12.14 26.82 -14.88
C ARG A 445 13.39 26.52 -14.05
N LEU A 446 13.33 25.53 -13.15
CA LEU A 446 14.42 25.17 -12.27
C LEU A 446 15.36 24.17 -12.96
N LYS A 447 16.65 24.51 -13.03
CA LYS A 447 17.68 23.60 -13.57
C LYS A 447 17.87 22.41 -12.62
N GLY A 448 18.04 21.21 -13.20
CA GLY A 448 18.29 19.99 -12.42
C GLY A 448 17.04 19.40 -11.74
N VAL A 449 15.83 19.88 -12.06
CA VAL A 449 14.58 19.36 -11.51
C VAL A 449 13.88 18.41 -12.50
N ARG A 450 13.39 17.27 -12.00
CA ARG A 450 12.54 16.33 -12.74
C ARG A 450 11.17 16.28 -12.09
N PHE A 451 10.14 16.69 -12.81
CA PHE A 451 8.76 16.68 -12.31
C PHE A 451 8.05 15.36 -12.62
N ARG A 452 7.41 14.77 -11.61
CA ARG A 452 6.66 13.50 -11.69
C ARG A 452 5.26 13.65 -11.07
N PRO A 453 4.30 14.23 -11.81
CA PRO A 453 2.92 14.36 -11.32
C PRO A 453 2.18 13.01 -11.31
N GLN A 454 1.40 12.76 -10.27
CA GLN A 454 0.41 11.68 -10.28
C GLN A 454 -0.80 12.05 -11.18
N GLY A 455 -1.41 11.05 -11.81
CA GLY A 455 -2.56 11.26 -12.71
C GLY A 455 -3.85 11.66 -11.98
N LEU A 456 -4.33 12.88 -12.22
CA LEU A 456 -5.52 13.44 -11.57
C LEU A 456 -6.79 12.57 -11.69
N ARG A 457 -7.05 12.00 -12.87
CA ARG A 457 -8.23 11.13 -13.07
C ARG A 457 -8.19 9.89 -12.17
N SER A 458 -7.00 9.30 -12.02
CA SER A 458 -6.81 8.12 -11.18
C SER A 458 -6.90 8.47 -9.69
N SER A 459 -6.39 9.63 -9.26
CA SER A 459 -6.53 10.09 -7.88
C SER A 459 -7.98 10.42 -7.49
N ILE A 460 -8.76 11.03 -8.41
CA ILE A 460 -10.19 11.31 -8.19
C ILE A 460 -10.98 10.01 -8.03
N LEU A 461 -10.75 9.02 -8.90
CA LEU A 461 -11.36 7.70 -8.75
C LEU A 461 -10.95 7.05 -7.43
N GLN A 462 -9.66 7.11 -7.07
CA GLN A 462 -9.19 6.61 -5.79
C GLN A 462 -9.90 7.28 -4.61
N GLY A 463 -10.22 8.58 -4.68
CA GLY A 463 -11.02 9.28 -3.68
C GLY A 463 -12.41 8.66 -3.47
N ALA A 464 -13.10 8.32 -4.56
CA ALA A 464 -14.40 7.67 -4.49
C ALA A 464 -14.29 6.25 -3.89
N LEU A 465 -13.25 5.51 -4.27
CA LEU A 465 -13.04 4.14 -3.81
C LEU A 465 -12.60 4.09 -2.34
N SER A 466 -11.73 5.00 -1.93
CA SER A 466 -11.08 4.99 -0.62
C SER A 466 -12.04 5.18 0.55
N ARG A 467 -13.13 5.91 0.34
CA ARG A 467 -14.19 6.15 1.34
C ARG A 467 -15.54 5.56 0.93
N GLY A 468 -15.54 4.67 -0.06
CA GLY A 468 -16.74 4.07 -0.62
C GLY A 468 -17.37 3.04 0.32
N SER A 469 -18.62 2.69 0.01
CA SER A 469 -19.38 1.62 0.66
C SER A 469 -19.51 0.39 -0.24
N TRP A 470 -20.21 -0.66 0.19
CA TRP A 470 -20.56 -1.79 -0.68
C TRP A 470 -21.30 -1.37 -1.97
N ARG A 471 -22.04 -0.25 -1.98
CA ARG A 471 -22.67 0.31 -3.20
C ARG A 471 -21.62 0.83 -4.19
N THR A 472 -20.51 1.35 -3.70
CA THR A 472 -19.34 1.70 -4.53
C THR A 472 -18.86 0.46 -5.28
N GLY A 473 -18.88 -0.71 -4.64
CA GLY A 473 -18.63 -1.99 -5.30
C GLY A 473 -19.54 -2.24 -6.51
N LEU A 474 -20.85 -2.04 -6.37
CA LEU A 474 -21.79 -2.19 -7.50
C LEU A 474 -21.47 -1.24 -8.66
N ALA A 475 -21.01 -0.03 -8.36
CA ALA A 475 -20.57 0.92 -9.37
C ALA A 475 -19.27 0.46 -10.07
N ILE A 476 -18.32 -0.11 -9.33
CA ILE A 476 -17.11 -0.75 -9.90
C ILE A 476 -17.53 -1.88 -10.86
N ARG A 477 -18.52 -2.70 -10.48
CA ARG A 477 -19.08 -3.74 -11.35
C ARG A 477 -19.65 -3.14 -12.63
N GLY A 478 -20.48 -2.09 -12.52
CA GLY A 478 -21.03 -1.31 -13.64
C GLY A 478 -19.97 -0.86 -14.65
N MET A 479 -18.83 -0.37 -14.15
CA MET A 479 -17.72 0.06 -15.02
C MET A 479 -17.04 -1.12 -15.74
N VAL A 480 -16.91 -2.28 -15.08
CA VAL A 480 -16.11 -3.42 -15.57
C VAL A 480 -16.93 -4.37 -16.47
N PHE A 481 -18.18 -4.64 -16.10
CA PHE A 481 -19.02 -5.61 -16.79
C PHE A 481 -19.85 -4.97 -17.89
N GLU A 482 -20.42 -3.79 -17.62
CA GLU A 482 -21.28 -3.05 -18.54
C GLU A 482 -20.55 -1.92 -19.30
N GLY A 483 -19.30 -1.60 -18.94
CA GLY A 483 -18.51 -0.57 -19.63
C GLY A 483 -18.99 0.87 -19.37
N LEU A 484 -19.70 1.08 -18.25
CA LEU A 484 -20.25 2.39 -17.91
C LEU A 484 -19.15 3.38 -17.52
N SER A 485 -19.40 4.67 -17.77
CA SER A 485 -18.58 5.73 -17.18
C SER A 485 -18.78 5.79 -15.67
N ALA A 486 -17.77 6.28 -14.91
CA ALA A 486 -17.82 6.33 -13.45
C ALA A 486 -19.09 7.03 -12.92
N ARG A 487 -19.50 8.15 -13.52
CA ARG A 487 -20.72 8.87 -13.13
C ARG A 487 -21.98 8.03 -13.28
N LYS A 488 -22.15 7.42 -14.46
CA LYS A 488 -23.32 6.60 -14.76
C LYS A 488 -23.35 5.36 -13.87
N ALA A 489 -22.21 4.72 -13.65
CA ALA A 489 -22.10 3.56 -12.79
C ALA A 489 -22.45 3.88 -11.32
N TRP A 490 -22.01 5.02 -10.80
CA TRP A 490 -22.40 5.47 -9.46
C TRP A 490 -23.90 5.76 -9.37
N GLN A 491 -24.45 6.45 -10.38
CA GLN A 491 -25.88 6.73 -10.46
C GLN A 491 -26.72 5.46 -10.43
N GLU A 492 -26.36 4.45 -11.23
CA GLU A 492 -27.05 3.15 -11.25
C GLU A 492 -26.89 2.37 -9.92
N ALA A 493 -25.80 2.59 -9.19
CA ALA A 493 -25.60 2.07 -7.84
C ALA A 493 -26.33 2.89 -6.75
N GLY A 494 -27.12 3.91 -7.12
CA GLY A 494 -27.83 4.77 -6.18
C GLY A 494 -26.93 5.76 -5.43
N LEU A 495 -25.78 6.11 -6.01
CA LEU A 495 -24.81 7.05 -5.46
C LEU A 495 -24.62 8.25 -6.42
N HIS A 496 -24.08 9.34 -5.89
CA HIS A 496 -23.66 10.48 -6.71
C HIS A 496 -22.13 10.62 -6.64
N PHE A 497 -21.46 10.46 -7.79
CA PHE A 497 -19.99 10.36 -7.86
C PHE A 497 -19.31 11.61 -7.28
N GLU A 498 -19.72 12.80 -7.69
CA GLU A 498 -19.14 14.06 -7.21
C GLU A 498 -19.32 14.24 -5.70
N SER A 499 -20.47 13.85 -5.15
CA SER A 499 -20.73 13.97 -3.70
C SER A 499 -19.83 13.03 -2.90
N GLU A 500 -19.55 11.82 -3.39
CA GLU A 500 -18.68 10.87 -2.71
C GLU A 500 -17.20 11.32 -2.67
N VAL A 501 -16.77 12.14 -3.64
CA VAL A 501 -15.40 12.62 -3.76
C VAL A 501 -15.20 14.00 -3.14
N PHE A 502 -16.03 14.97 -3.55
CA PHE A 502 -15.80 16.39 -3.32
C PHE A 502 -16.67 16.97 -2.20
N ALA A 503 -17.58 16.20 -1.60
CA ALA A 503 -18.30 16.63 -0.41
C ALA A 503 -17.60 16.17 0.89
N ALA A 504 -17.68 17.02 1.91
CA ALA A 504 -17.34 16.64 3.26
C ALA A 504 -18.34 15.58 3.77
N LYS A 505 -17.86 14.63 4.57
CA LYS A 505 -18.74 13.68 5.27
C LYS A 505 -19.05 14.24 6.64
N ASP A 506 -20.29 14.11 7.09
CA ASP A 506 -20.70 14.52 8.43
C ASP A 506 -19.97 13.69 9.50
N PRO A 507 -19.22 14.31 10.43
CA PRO A 507 -18.58 13.62 11.54
C PRO A 507 -19.53 12.89 12.49
N GLN A 508 -20.84 13.17 12.43
CA GLN A 508 -21.89 12.51 13.23
C GLN A 508 -22.59 11.35 12.48
N ALA A 509 -22.58 11.34 11.15
CA ALA A 509 -23.15 10.24 10.38
C ALA A 509 -22.31 8.96 10.47
N PRO A 510 -22.93 7.76 10.45
CA PRO A 510 -22.20 6.50 10.39
C PRO A 510 -21.38 6.39 9.10
N LEU A 511 -20.14 5.91 9.21
CA LEU A 511 -19.26 5.63 8.08
C LEU A 511 -19.33 4.14 7.70
N PRO A 512 -19.05 3.78 6.43
CA PRO A 512 -19.15 2.39 5.97
C PRO A 512 -18.30 1.40 6.78
N TRP A 513 -17.17 1.83 7.32
CA TRP A 513 -16.22 1.01 8.09
C TRP A 513 -16.38 1.11 9.62
N ASP A 514 -17.38 1.84 10.13
CA ASP A 514 -17.55 2.05 11.59
C ASP A 514 -17.83 0.76 12.37
N HIS A 515 -18.26 -0.31 11.67
CA HIS A 515 -18.53 -1.62 12.26
C HIS A 515 -17.26 -2.50 12.43
N LEU A 516 -16.08 -1.97 12.10
CA LEU A 516 -14.80 -2.66 12.18
C LEU A 516 -13.91 -2.10 13.30
N GLY A 517 -13.01 -2.92 13.83
CA GLY A 517 -12.05 -2.55 14.87
C GLY A 517 -10.63 -2.46 14.33
N ILE A 518 -10.32 -1.43 13.52
CA ILE A 518 -9.00 -1.31 12.88
C ILE A 518 -8.00 -0.49 13.71
N ALA A 519 -8.46 0.65 14.24
CA ALA A 519 -7.59 1.68 14.80
C ALA A 519 -8.28 2.51 15.90
N ALA A 520 -7.79 3.74 16.12
CA ALA A 520 -8.32 4.67 17.10
C ALA A 520 -9.85 4.82 16.99
N THR A 521 -10.50 4.95 18.15
CA THR A 521 -11.95 5.11 18.21
C THR A 521 -12.37 6.37 17.45
N ARG A 522 -13.59 6.33 16.90
CA ARG A 522 -14.18 7.47 16.18
C ARG A 522 -14.14 8.77 16.98
N GLY A 523 -14.34 8.70 18.30
CA GLY A 523 -14.21 9.85 19.21
C GLY A 523 -12.81 10.48 19.17
N LYS A 524 -11.75 9.68 19.31
CA LYS A 524 -10.35 10.17 19.25
C LYS A 524 -10.00 10.79 17.89
N LEU A 525 -10.45 10.18 16.80
CA LEU A 525 -10.24 10.74 15.46
C LEU A 525 -10.96 12.07 15.28
N ARG A 526 -12.17 12.20 15.84
CA ARG A 526 -12.96 13.43 15.79
C ARG A 526 -12.31 14.55 16.60
N GLU A 527 -11.80 14.27 17.81
CA GLU A 527 -11.05 15.23 18.61
C GLU A 527 -9.85 15.80 17.83
N GLU A 528 -9.08 14.94 17.17
CA GLU A 528 -7.93 15.36 16.36
C GLU A 528 -8.35 16.14 15.10
N PHE A 529 -9.46 15.77 14.47
CA PHE A 529 -10.05 16.52 13.36
C PHE A 529 -10.47 17.92 13.79
N GLU A 530 -11.18 18.06 14.91
CA GLU A 530 -11.60 19.36 15.45
C GLU A 530 -10.40 20.23 15.85
N LYS A 531 -9.33 19.62 16.40
CA LYS A 531 -8.08 20.30 16.72
C LYS A 531 -7.44 20.95 15.49
N THR A 532 -7.50 20.28 14.34
CA THR A 532 -6.98 20.79 13.06
C THR A 532 -7.52 22.18 12.72
N PHE A 533 -8.84 22.35 12.77
CA PHE A 533 -9.48 23.61 12.39
C PHE A 533 -9.37 24.70 13.47
N LYS A 534 -9.18 24.30 14.73
CA LYS A 534 -8.81 25.25 15.80
C LYS A 534 -7.40 25.79 15.57
N GLU A 535 -6.43 24.92 15.28
CA GLU A 535 -5.05 25.31 14.93
C GLU A 535 -4.99 26.17 13.67
N GLU A 536 -5.80 25.85 12.66
CA GLU A 536 -5.92 26.63 11.42
C GLU A 536 -6.31 28.09 11.70
N LYS A 537 -7.25 28.31 12.63
CA LYS A 537 -7.72 29.64 13.02
C LYS A 537 -6.76 30.38 13.94
N ALA A 538 -6.03 29.66 14.79
CA ALA A 538 -5.19 30.23 15.83
C ALA A 538 -3.75 30.54 15.38
N SER A 539 -3.22 29.81 14.38
CA SER A 539 -1.81 29.92 14.02
C SER A 539 -1.58 31.00 12.94
N PRO A 540 -0.70 31.99 13.17
CA PRO A 540 -0.32 32.93 12.12
C PRO A 540 0.27 32.15 10.93
N ARG A 541 -0.17 32.51 9.72
CA ARG A 541 0.41 31.96 8.50
C ARG A 541 1.77 32.60 8.27
N ASP A 542 2.75 31.79 7.91
CA ASP A 542 4.05 32.29 7.46
C ASP A 542 3.77 33.14 6.20
N THR A 543 3.87 34.47 6.30
CA THR A 543 3.65 35.42 5.19
C THR A 543 4.85 35.48 4.27
#